data_AF-A0A832NLM7-F1
#
_entry.id   AF-A0A832NLM7-F1
#
_cell.length_a   1.000
_cell.length_b   1.000
_cell.length_c   1.000
_cell.angle_alpha   90.00
_cell.angle_beta   90.00
_cell.angle_gamma   90.00
#
_symmetry.space_group_name_H-M   'P 1'
#
loop_
_entity.id
_entity.type
_entity.pdbx_description
1 polymer ?
#
loop_
_entity_poly.entity_id
_entity_poly.type
_entity_poly.pdbx_seq_one_letter_code
_entity_poly.pdbx_strand_id
1 'polypeptide(L)'
;MSATIRHIFISPGHNFRGRHGGPAGDHHVLECASVESVAGRGIAGDRYFDHKPDFKGQITFFAWENLVRMWDELAVPTDQRNPSATRRNVITEGLDLNALIGREFEIQGLRFLGTEECKPCYWMNQAIHPRSEEWMKGRGGLRAKILLGGRLAVTSLVPGEPLACALMAGGHSTRMGRDKALIEIEALPLWQRQIALLQRMGGPVCVTSPVRPDWLPARIEWVADSPHALGPSGGLLASLEWAQERGAARLLILAVDLPRMTLDVLAELLRACVPGRGVIPQSGPDFEPLAAVYPADAAEVVRSLAVAGERKLQHMAARLVEHGMAAPVRVDAPTAFHNMNTPEDLP
;
A
#
# COMPACT_ATOMS: atom_id res chain seq x y z
N MET A 1 -6.20 -7.37 -16.14
CA MET A 1 -5.98 -8.15 -14.90
C MET A 1 -5.70 -7.15 -13.78
N SER A 2 -6.25 -7.35 -12.58
CA SER A 2 -5.88 -6.51 -11.43
C SER A 2 -4.73 -7.20 -10.70
N ALA A 3 -3.54 -6.61 -10.73
CA ALA A 3 -2.35 -7.14 -10.08
C ALA A 3 -1.74 -6.06 -9.18
N THR A 4 -1.47 -6.42 -7.92
CA THR A 4 -0.80 -5.52 -6.97
C THR A 4 0.70 -5.66 -7.15
N ILE A 5 1.41 -4.54 -7.28
CA ILE A 5 2.88 -4.50 -7.22
C ILE A 5 3.28 -4.12 -5.80
N ARG A 6 3.93 -5.06 -5.10
CA ARG A 6 4.40 -4.91 -3.72
C ARG A 6 5.77 -4.26 -3.64
N HIS A 7 6.68 -4.64 -4.53
CA HIS A 7 8.04 -4.11 -4.57
C HIS A 7 8.54 -3.99 -6.00
N ILE A 8 9.40 -2.99 -6.24
CA ILE A 8 10.19 -2.88 -7.46
C ILE A 8 11.67 -2.74 -7.08
N PHE A 9 12.52 -3.52 -7.73
CA PHE A 9 13.95 -3.56 -7.53
C PHE A 9 14.69 -3.39 -8.86
N ILE A 10 15.75 -2.59 -8.82
CA ILE A 10 16.76 -2.50 -9.88
C ILE A 10 18.13 -2.82 -9.30
N SER A 11 19.05 -3.29 -10.14
CA SER A 11 20.46 -3.34 -9.77
C SER A 11 21.29 -2.87 -10.95
N PRO A 12 22.24 -1.93 -10.76
CA PRO A 12 23.00 -1.37 -11.87
C PRO A 12 24.00 -2.35 -12.51
N GLY A 13 24.25 -3.51 -11.90
CA GLY A 13 25.22 -4.47 -12.42
C GLY A 13 24.94 -5.95 -12.10
N HIS A 14 25.79 -6.83 -12.63
CA HIS A 14 25.66 -8.28 -12.47
C HIS A 14 26.58 -8.81 -11.37
N ASN A 15 26.00 -9.27 -10.26
CA ASN A 15 26.80 -9.89 -9.19
C ASN A 15 27.17 -11.36 -9.45
N PHE A 16 26.48 -12.07 -10.34
CA PHE A 16 26.65 -13.54 -10.43
C PHE A 16 26.96 -14.06 -11.83
N ARG A 17 26.63 -13.30 -12.88
CA ARG A 17 26.84 -13.77 -14.24
C ARG A 17 28.33 -13.84 -14.54
N GLY A 18 28.81 -15.01 -14.96
CA GLY A 18 30.23 -15.25 -15.25
C GLY A 18 31.10 -15.53 -14.03
N ARG A 19 30.51 -15.71 -12.83
CA ARG A 19 31.23 -15.93 -11.56
C ARG A 19 30.98 -17.31 -10.95
N HIS A 20 30.89 -18.37 -11.77
CA HIS A 20 30.71 -19.72 -11.27
C HIS A 20 31.90 -20.16 -10.41
N GLY A 21 31.66 -20.52 -9.14
CA GLY A 21 32.70 -20.94 -8.20
C GLY A 21 33.53 -19.82 -7.55
N GLY A 22 33.24 -18.55 -7.85
CA GLY A 22 33.88 -17.38 -7.22
C GLY A 22 32.89 -16.53 -6.42
N PRO A 23 33.34 -15.50 -5.67
CA PRO A 23 32.46 -14.66 -4.88
C PRO A 23 31.54 -13.79 -5.74
N ALA A 24 30.36 -13.48 -5.22
CA ALA A 24 29.43 -12.55 -5.83
C ALA A 24 30.06 -11.16 -6.03
N GLY A 25 29.59 -10.40 -7.02
CA GLY A 25 29.82 -8.96 -7.10
C GLY A 25 29.05 -8.19 -6.03
N ASP A 26 29.32 -6.90 -5.94
CA ASP A 26 28.92 -6.00 -4.85
C ASP A 26 27.88 -4.95 -5.26
N HIS A 27 27.29 -5.05 -6.47
CA HIS A 27 26.26 -4.09 -6.87
C HIS A 27 25.04 -4.23 -5.96
N HIS A 28 24.71 -3.14 -5.27
CA HIS A 28 23.54 -3.08 -4.41
C HIS A 28 22.25 -3.24 -5.23
N VAL A 29 21.28 -3.91 -4.63
CA VAL A 29 19.91 -3.91 -5.15
C VAL A 29 19.22 -2.70 -4.56
N LEU A 30 18.66 -1.86 -5.42
CA LEU A 30 17.95 -0.65 -5.06
C LEU A 30 16.46 -0.91 -5.14
N GLU A 31 15.74 -0.65 -4.06
CA GLU A 31 14.29 -0.63 -4.05
C GLU A 31 13.79 0.72 -4.58
N CYS A 32 12.76 0.70 -5.42
CA CYS A 32 12.23 1.86 -6.11
C CYS A 32 10.71 1.94 -5.95
N ALA A 33 10.19 3.15 -5.69
CA ALA A 33 8.75 3.39 -5.70
C ALA A 33 8.15 3.28 -7.12
N SER A 34 8.96 3.55 -8.14
CA SER A 34 8.60 3.38 -9.55
C SER A 34 9.84 3.27 -10.42
N VAL A 35 9.69 2.69 -11.60
CA VAL A 35 10.74 2.59 -12.62
C VAL A 35 10.20 2.88 -14.01
N GLU A 36 11.08 3.30 -14.91
CA GLU A 36 10.76 3.47 -16.33
C GLU A 36 11.03 2.15 -17.07
N SER A 37 9.97 1.55 -17.59
CA SER A 37 10.02 0.31 -18.38
C SER A 37 10.01 0.65 -19.86
N VAL A 38 11.07 0.35 -20.58
CA VAL A 38 11.22 0.74 -21.99
C VAL A 38 11.01 -0.47 -22.89
N ALA A 39 10.06 -0.36 -23.83
CA ALA A 39 9.70 -1.43 -24.74
C ALA A 39 10.93 -1.95 -25.51
N GLY A 40 11.12 -3.27 -25.53
CA GLY A 40 12.25 -3.92 -26.18
C GLY A 40 13.62 -3.76 -25.51
N ARG A 41 13.74 -2.88 -24.50
CA ARG A 41 15.03 -2.44 -23.94
C ARG A 41 15.24 -2.87 -22.49
N GLY A 42 14.16 -3.02 -21.71
CA GLY A 42 14.23 -3.37 -20.29
C GLY A 42 13.91 -2.20 -19.37
N ILE A 43 14.25 -2.33 -18.09
CA ILE A 43 14.05 -1.27 -17.09
C ILE A 43 15.24 -0.32 -17.11
N ALA A 44 15.00 0.98 -17.26
CA ALA A 44 16.05 2.00 -17.23
C ALA A 44 16.83 1.93 -15.90
N GLY A 45 18.16 1.86 -15.99
CA GLY A 45 19.06 1.76 -14.82
C GLY A 45 19.22 0.35 -14.24
N ASP A 46 18.49 -0.66 -14.73
CA ASP A 46 18.74 -2.05 -14.37
C ASP A 46 19.84 -2.68 -15.24
N ARG A 47 20.54 -3.66 -14.69
CA ARG A 47 21.63 -4.44 -15.29
C ARG A 47 21.31 -5.08 -16.64
N TYR A 48 20.04 -5.28 -16.97
CA TYR A 48 19.61 -5.84 -18.24
C TYR A 48 19.06 -4.81 -19.24
N PHE A 49 19.15 -3.52 -18.93
CA PHE A 49 18.81 -2.45 -19.85
C PHE A 49 19.72 -2.47 -21.09
N ASP A 50 19.14 -2.42 -22.29
CA ASP A 50 19.83 -2.50 -23.58
C ASP A 50 20.79 -3.71 -23.70
N HIS A 51 20.54 -4.78 -22.95
CA HIS A 51 21.51 -5.85 -22.80
C HIS A 51 21.85 -6.57 -24.09
N LYS A 52 20.83 -6.95 -24.87
CA LYS A 52 20.96 -7.52 -26.21
C LYS A 52 19.62 -7.47 -26.97
N PRO A 53 19.65 -7.51 -28.31
CA PRO A 53 18.44 -7.59 -29.12
C PRO A 53 17.55 -8.78 -28.71
N ASP A 54 16.25 -8.54 -28.68
CA ASP A 54 15.21 -9.54 -28.37
C ASP A 54 15.41 -10.32 -27.05
N PHE A 55 16.03 -9.69 -26.05
CA PHE A 55 16.28 -10.35 -24.78
C PHE A 55 14.97 -10.77 -24.09
N LYS A 56 14.83 -12.06 -23.76
CA LYS A 56 13.61 -12.63 -23.17
C LYS A 56 13.33 -12.18 -21.73
N GLY A 57 14.33 -11.66 -21.02
CA GLY A 57 14.26 -11.25 -19.62
C GLY A 57 14.48 -9.75 -19.44
N GLN A 58 13.87 -8.92 -20.28
CA GLN A 58 13.89 -7.45 -20.17
C GLN A 58 13.37 -6.96 -18.81
N ILE A 59 12.44 -7.71 -18.22
CA ILE A 59 11.92 -7.53 -16.87
C ILE A 59 11.63 -8.90 -16.27
N THR A 60 11.68 -8.99 -14.94
CA THR A 60 11.40 -10.23 -14.22
C THR A 60 10.41 -10.02 -13.08
N PHE A 61 9.51 -10.97 -12.90
CA PHE A 61 8.45 -10.96 -11.88
C PHE A 61 8.62 -12.11 -10.89
N PHE A 62 8.19 -11.91 -9.64
CA PHE A 62 8.05 -12.95 -8.61
C PHE A 62 6.71 -12.80 -7.89
N ALA A 63 6.08 -13.92 -7.54
CA ALA A 63 4.81 -13.90 -6.81
C ALA A 63 5.06 -13.75 -5.31
N TRP A 64 4.40 -12.79 -4.67
CA TRP A 64 4.47 -12.53 -3.23
C TRP A 64 4.04 -13.78 -2.43
N GLU A 65 3.01 -14.46 -2.91
CA GLU A 65 2.47 -15.69 -2.33
C GLU A 65 3.54 -16.80 -2.28
N ASN A 66 4.34 -16.93 -3.34
CA ASN A 66 5.44 -17.89 -3.36
C ASN A 66 6.57 -17.48 -2.41
N LEU A 67 6.83 -16.18 -2.27
CA LEU A 67 7.89 -15.69 -1.39
C LEU A 67 7.56 -15.92 0.08
N VAL A 68 6.36 -15.54 0.51
CA VAL A 68 5.86 -15.77 1.87
C VAL A 68 5.82 -17.26 2.18
N ARG A 69 5.23 -18.06 1.29
CA ARG A 69 5.16 -19.51 1.45
C ARG A 69 6.55 -20.16 1.58
N MET A 70 7.53 -19.71 0.80
CA MET A 70 8.91 -20.19 0.93
C MET A 70 9.49 -19.85 2.29
N TRP A 71 9.34 -18.61 2.76
CA TRP A 71 9.85 -18.22 4.07
C TRP A 71 9.23 -19.04 5.20
N ASP A 72 7.94 -19.34 5.11
CA ASP A 72 7.25 -20.12 6.13
C ASP A 72 7.64 -21.61 6.07
N GLU A 73 7.60 -22.25 4.90
CA GLU A 73 7.93 -23.68 4.74
C GLU A 73 9.43 -23.98 4.98
N LEU A 74 10.31 -23.01 4.72
CA LEU A 74 11.73 -23.11 5.01
C LEU A 74 12.10 -22.57 6.40
N ALA A 75 11.13 -22.08 7.18
CA ALA A 75 11.35 -21.48 8.49
C ALA A 75 12.44 -20.38 8.48
N VAL A 76 12.41 -19.52 7.47
CA VAL A 76 13.33 -18.38 7.35
C VAL A 76 13.04 -17.38 8.47
N PRO A 77 14.05 -17.05 9.32
CA PRO A 77 13.89 -16.11 10.42
C PRO A 77 13.33 -14.76 9.93
N THR A 78 12.39 -14.18 10.69
CA THR A 78 11.69 -12.94 10.29
C THR A 78 12.64 -11.79 9.98
N ASP A 79 13.73 -11.66 10.73
CA ASP A 79 14.79 -10.66 10.54
C ASP A 79 15.64 -10.89 9.27
N GLN A 80 15.56 -12.07 8.67
CA GLN A 80 16.25 -12.45 7.43
C GLN A 80 15.32 -12.44 6.20
N ARG A 81 14.02 -12.19 6.37
CA ARG A 81 13.04 -12.14 5.27
C ARG A 81 13.25 -10.89 4.44
N ASN A 82 13.87 -11.04 3.27
CA ASN A 82 14.18 -9.95 2.36
C ASN A 82 13.67 -10.23 0.94
N PRO A 83 12.66 -9.50 0.43
CA PRO A 83 12.12 -9.73 -0.92
C PRO A 83 13.13 -9.54 -2.05
N SER A 84 14.09 -8.62 -1.88
CA SER A 84 15.12 -8.34 -2.88
C SER A 84 16.06 -9.53 -3.13
N ALA A 85 16.13 -10.48 -2.19
CA ALA A 85 16.98 -11.67 -2.29
C ALA A 85 16.58 -12.60 -3.44
N THR A 86 15.32 -12.53 -3.92
CA THR A 86 14.86 -13.23 -5.13
C THR A 86 15.54 -12.74 -6.41
N ARG A 87 16.11 -11.53 -6.37
CA ARG A 87 16.74 -10.81 -7.49
C ARG A 87 15.83 -10.60 -8.69
N ARG A 88 14.51 -10.60 -8.48
CA ARG A 88 13.52 -10.24 -9.50
C ARG A 88 13.24 -8.75 -9.44
N ASN A 89 12.85 -8.17 -10.57
CA ASN A 89 12.61 -6.73 -10.64
C ASN A 89 11.29 -6.35 -10.00
N VAL A 90 10.24 -7.15 -10.13
CA VAL A 90 8.91 -6.79 -9.67
C VAL A 90 8.34 -7.92 -8.81
N ILE A 91 7.89 -7.60 -7.61
CA ILE A 91 7.17 -8.54 -6.75
C ILE A 91 5.68 -8.23 -6.86
N THR A 92 4.93 -9.18 -7.40
CA THR A 92 3.49 -9.06 -7.68
C THR A 92 2.68 -9.91 -6.72
N GLU A 93 1.45 -9.51 -6.46
CA GLU A 93 0.44 -10.28 -5.74
C GLU A 93 -0.83 -10.38 -6.59
N GLY A 94 -1.48 -11.54 -6.52
CA GLY A 94 -2.70 -11.86 -7.27
C GLY A 94 -2.46 -12.40 -8.68
N LEU A 95 -1.23 -12.76 -9.04
CA LEU A 95 -0.89 -13.29 -10.37
C LEU A 95 -0.34 -14.72 -10.32
N ASP A 96 -0.95 -15.62 -11.10
CA ASP A 96 -0.33 -16.89 -11.47
C ASP A 96 0.70 -16.66 -12.58
N LEU A 97 1.95 -16.42 -12.18
CA LEU A 97 3.05 -16.13 -13.09
C LEU A 97 3.38 -17.30 -14.04
N ASN A 98 3.10 -18.55 -13.64
CA ASN A 98 3.36 -19.71 -14.50
C ASN A 98 2.33 -19.79 -15.63
N ALA A 99 1.07 -19.46 -15.35
CA ALA A 99 0.01 -19.39 -16.37
C ALA A 99 0.26 -18.30 -17.43
N LEU A 100 1.09 -17.30 -17.13
CA LEU A 100 1.46 -16.21 -18.03
C LEU A 100 2.62 -16.55 -18.99
N ILE A 101 3.26 -17.71 -18.83
CA ILE A 101 4.31 -18.14 -19.77
C ILE A 101 3.72 -18.32 -21.17
N GLY A 102 4.32 -17.65 -22.16
CA GLY A 102 3.85 -17.63 -23.55
C GLY A 102 2.64 -16.74 -23.81
N ARG A 103 2.20 -15.94 -22.83
CA ARG A 103 1.00 -15.09 -22.95
C ARG A 103 1.33 -13.61 -22.77
N GLU A 104 0.57 -12.77 -23.46
CA GLU A 104 0.57 -11.33 -23.19
C GLU A 104 -0.28 -11.02 -21.96
N PHE A 105 0.16 -10.03 -21.18
CA PHE A 105 -0.56 -9.54 -20.03
C PHE A 105 -0.30 -8.04 -19.83
N GLU A 106 -1.20 -7.39 -19.10
CA GLU A 106 -1.15 -5.96 -18.84
C GLU A 106 -1.17 -5.66 -17.35
N ILE A 107 -0.31 -4.72 -16.93
CA ILE A 107 -0.26 -4.17 -15.56
C ILE A 107 -0.03 -2.66 -15.68
N GLN A 108 -0.89 -1.84 -15.05
CA GLN A 108 -0.80 -0.37 -15.06
C GLN A 108 -0.74 0.25 -16.48
N GLY A 109 -1.44 -0.35 -17.45
CA GLY A 109 -1.41 0.12 -18.85
C GLY A 109 -0.14 -0.24 -19.62
N LEU A 110 0.83 -0.92 -18.99
CA LEU A 110 2.00 -1.49 -19.67
C LEU A 110 1.69 -2.92 -20.11
N ARG A 111 2.17 -3.29 -21.30
CA ARG A 111 1.94 -4.61 -21.88
C ARG A 111 3.22 -5.42 -21.92
N PHE A 112 3.14 -6.68 -21.50
CA PHE A 112 4.25 -7.60 -21.38
C PHE A 112 3.95 -8.91 -22.08
N LEU A 113 4.99 -9.63 -22.50
CA LEU A 113 4.90 -11.02 -22.95
C LEU A 113 5.69 -11.90 -21.97
N GLY A 114 5.02 -12.80 -21.27
CA GLY A 114 5.68 -13.80 -20.44
C GLY A 114 6.46 -14.78 -21.33
N THR A 115 7.74 -14.95 -21.07
CA THR A 115 8.63 -15.72 -21.97
C THR A 115 8.94 -17.10 -21.42
N GLU A 116 9.42 -17.19 -20.18
CA GLU A 116 9.85 -18.44 -19.57
C GLU A 116 9.98 -18.31 -18.05
N GLU A 117 10.05 -19.44 -17.36
CA GLU A 117 10.35 -19.51 -15.94
C GLU A 117 11.75 -18.95 -15.64
N CYS A 118 11.83 -18.14 -14.58
CA CYS A 118 13.09 -17.75 -13.97
C CYS A 118 13.70 -18.89 -13.14
N LYS A 119 14.30 -19.89 -13.79
CA LYS A 119 14.93 -21.04 -13.11
C LYS A 119 15.91 -20.58 -12.01
N PRO A 120 15.77 -21.08 -10.76
CA PRO A 120 16.67 -20.74 -9.67
C PRO A 120 18.08 -21.32 -9.91
N CYS A 121 19.06 -20.80 -9.18
CA CYS A 121 20.43 -21.32 -9.16
C CYS A 121 20.95 -21.41 -7.73
N TYR A 122 22.05 -22.13 -7.53
CA TYR A 122 22.65 -22.38 -6.22
C TYR A 122 22.88 -21.13 -5.36
N TRP A 123 23.03 -19.95 -5.97
CA TRP A 123 23.14 -18.68 -5.25
C TRP A 123 21.92 -18.38 -4.36
N MET A 124 20.74 -18.92 -4.68
CA MET A 124 19.56 -18.79 -3.82
C MET A 124 19.73 -19.49 -2.47
N ASN A 125 20.54 -20.55 -2.44
CA ASN A 125 20.84 -21.25 -1.20
C ASN A 125 21.62 -20.36 -0.21
N GLN A 126 22.41 -19.42 -0.74
CA GLN A 126 23.16 -18.45 0.06
C GLN A 126 22.37 -17.17 0.29
N ALA A 127 21.60 -16.71 -0.70
CA ALA A 127 20.89 -15.43 -0.63
C ALA A 127 19.63 -15.47 0.26
N ILE A 128 18.99 -16.64 0.40
CA ILE A 128 17.71 -16.77 1.09
C ILE A 128 17.79 -17.84 2.19
N HIS A 129 18.05 -19.09 1.81
CA HIS A 129 18.09 -20.23 2.73
C HIS A 129 18.70 -21.45 2.03
N PRO A 130 19.47 -22.34 2.71
CA PRO A 130 20.19 -23.47 2.08
C PRO A 130 19.40 -24.42 1.17
N ARG A 131 18.06 -24.43 1.28
CA ARG A 131 17.14 -25.26 0.48
C ARG A 131 16.36 -24.47 -0.60
N SER A 132 16.67 -23.19 -0.79
CA SER A 132 15.85 -22.29 -1.62
C SER A 132 15.89 -22.66 -3.09
N GLU A 133 17.05 -23.07 -3.62
CA GLU A 133 17.17 -23.49 -5.02
C GLU A 133 16.21 -24.63 -5.35
N GLU A 134 16.18 -25.67 -4.51
CA GLU A 134 15.27 -26.81 -4.68
C GLU A 134 13.81 -26.37 -4.58
N TRP A 135 13.50 -25.59 -3.54
CA TRP A 135 12.14 -25.13 -3.29
C TRP A 135 11.58 -24.29 -4.45
N MET A 136 12.42 -23.41 -5.02
CA MET A 136 12.06 -22.47 -6.08
C MET A 136 11.93 -23.12 -7.46
N LYS A 137 12.23 -24.41 -7.64
CA LYS A 137 12.00 -25.10 -8.92
C LYS A 137 10.50 -25.09 -9.27
N GLY A 138 10.16 -24.58 -10.45
CA GLY A 138 8.77 -24.36 -10.87
C GLY A 138 8.11 -23.12 -10.22
N ARG A 139 8.84 -22.38 -9.38
CA ARG A 139 8.35 -21.25 -8.57
C ARG A 139 9.30 -20.05 -8.62
N GLY A 140 10.27 -20.06 -9.53
CA GLY A 140 11.36 -19.08 -9.57
C GLY A 140 10.98 -17.70 -10.09
N GLY A 141 9.73 -17.52 -10.53
CA GLY A 141 9.19 -16.30 -11.14
C GLY A 141 9.13 -16.35 -12.66
N LEU A 142 8.80 -15.22 -13.29
CA LEU A 142 8.57 -15.10 -14.73
C LEU A 142 9.56 -14.12 -15.36
N ARG A 143 10.17 -14.51 -16.47
CA ARG A 143 10.85 -13.57 -17.39
C ARG A 143 9.82 -13.02 -18.36
N ALA A 144 9.95 -11.76 -18.72
CA ALA A 144 9.08 -11.16 -19.73
C ALA A 144 9.81 -10.17 -20.63
N LYS A 145 9.21 -9.94 -21.80
CA LYS A 145 9.50 -8.81 -22.69
C LYS A 145 8.52 -7.68 -22.41
N ILE A 146 8.99 -6.44 -22.57
CA ILE A 146 8.18 -5.23 -22.48
C ILE A 146 7.71 -4.91 -23.90
N LEU A 147 6.41 -5.04 -24.16
CA LEU A 147 5.79 -4.77 -25.47
C LEU A 147 5.32 -3.31 -25.57
N LEU A 148 4.74 -2.79 -24.49
CA LEU A 148 4.38 -1.39 -24.35
C LEU A 148 4.98 -0.88 -23.03
N GLY A 149 5.86 0.11 -23.16
CA GLY A 149 6.59 0.70 -22.04
C GLY A 149 5.85 1.85 -21.36
N GLY A 150 6.45 2.36 -20.29
CA GLY A 150 5.97 3.47 -19.48
C GLY A 150 6.45 3.36 -18.03
N ARG A 151 5.86 4.19 -17.17
CA ARG A 151 6.15 4.18 -15.74
C ARG A 151 5.41 3.04 -15.05
N LEU A 152 6.16 2.13 -14.45
CA LEU A 152 5.63 1.08 -13.56
C LEU A 152 5.87 1.51 -12.11
N ALA A 153 4.83 1.55 -11.28
CA ALA A 153 4.92 1.98 -9.88
C ALA A 153 4.48 0.88 -8.92
N VAL A 154 5.00 0.92 -7.69
CA VAL A 154 4.46 0.11 -6.60
C VAL A 154 3.02 0.56 -6.33
N THR A 155 2.07 -0.39 -6.22
CA THR A 155 0.65 -0.09 -5.91
C THR A 155 0.30 -0.32 -4.45
N SER A 156 1.17 -0.99 -3.71
CA SER A 156 1.11 -1.10 -2.25
C SER A 156 2.19 -0.18 -1.70
N LEU A 157 1.85 1.05 -1.30
CA LEU A 157 2.85 2.03 -0.84
C LEU A 157 3.67 1.56 0.38
N VAL A 158 3.29 0.42 1.00
CA VAL A 158 3.99 -0.24 2.09
C VAL A 158 4.01 -1.76 1.95
N PRO A 159 5.13 -2.43 2.27
CA PRO A 159 5.20 -3.88 2.45
C PRO A 159 4.46 -4.32 3.71
N GLY A 160 3.74 -5.44 3.62
CA GLY A 160 3.14 -6.10 4.77
C GLY A 160 1.74 -5.58 5.12
N GLU A 161 0.87 -6.53 5.46
CA GLU A 161 -0.52 -6.39 5.91
C GLU A 161 -1.50 -5.77 4.89
N PRO A 162 -2.60 -6.49 4.52
CA PRO A 162 -3.63 -5.94 3.63
C PRO A 162 -4.22 -4.63 4.17
N LEU A 163 -4.32 -3.62 3.30
CA LEU A 163 -4.82 -2.28 3.62
C LEU A 163 -6.26 -2.11 3.14
N ALA A 164 -7.08 -1.44 3.93
CA ALA A 164 -8.32 -0.81 3.49
C ALA A 164 -8.28 0.69 3.79
N CYS A 165 -9.10 1.47 3.10
CA CYS A 165 -9.16 2.92 3.28
C CYS A 165 -10.59 3.40 3.47
N ALA A 166 -10.80 4.36 4.36
CA ALA A 166 -12.10 5.00 4.54
C ALA A 166 -11.99 6.52 4.50
N LEU A 167 -12.83 7.14 3.67
CA LEU A 167 -13.08 8.57 3.72
C LEU A 167 -14.16 8.84 4.77
N MET A 168 -13.83 9.61 5.80
CA MET A 168 -14.81 10.09 6.78
C MET A 168 -15.46 11.38 6.27
N ALA A 169 -16.71 11.26 5.84
CA ALA A 169 -17.53 12.36 5.35
C ALA A 169 -18.61 12.79 6.37
N GLY A 170 -18.48 12.36 7.62
CA GLY A 170 -19.44 12.62 8.70
C GLY A 170 -19.30 14.01 9.35
N GLY A 171 -20.42 14.51 9.85
CA GLY A 171 -20.55 15.77 10.59
C GLY A 171 -21.56 16.70 9.93
N HIS A 172 -22.73 16.89 10.54
CA HIS A 172 -23.63 17.96 10.13
C HIS A 172 -22.90 19.29 10.28
N SER A 173 -22.41 19.85 9.17
CA SER A 173 -21.84 21.19 9.10
C SER A 173 -22.94 22.22 9.28
N THR A 174 -23.55 22.27 10.46
CA THR A 174 -24.54 23.27 10.85
C THR A 174 -23.94 24.67 10.86
N ARG A 175 -22.61 24.79 10.99
CA ARG A 175 -21.88 26.06 11.01
C ARG A 175 -21.55 26.61 9.62
N MET A 176 -21.32 25.77 8.61
CA MET A 176 -20.97 26.20 7.24
C MET A 176 -22.19 26.29 6.31
N GLY A 177 -23.34 25.71 6.69
CA GLY A 177 -24.57 25.74 5.89
C GLY A 177 -24.50 24.99 4.55
N ARG A 178 -23.36 24.36 4.24
CA ARG A 178 -23.08 23.55 3.04
C ARG A 178 -22.29 22.31 3.44
N ASP A 179 -22.47 21.24 2.68
CA ASP A 179 -21.67 20.02 2.81
C ASP A 179 -20.22 20.30 2.38
N LYS A 180 -19.27 20.20 3.30
CA LYS A 180 -17.84 20.44 3.04
C LYS A 180 -17.31 19.52 1.94
N ALA A 181 -17.88 18.31 1.80
CA ALA A 181 -17.49 17.37 0.77
C ALA A 181 -17.61 17.95 -0.64
N LEU A 182 -18.59 18.84 -0.86
CA LEU A 182 -18.92 19.46 -2.15
C LEU A 182 -18.13 20.74 -2.44
N ILE A 183 -17.29 21.21 -1.52
CA ILE A 183 -16.45 22.38 -1.76
C ILE A 183 -15.43 22.04 -2.84
N GLU A 184 -15.33 22.90 -3.85
CA GLU A 184 -14.42 22.72 -4.97
C GLU A 184 -13.09 23.43 -4.71
N ILE A 185 -11.99 22.70 -4.94
CA ILE A 185 -10.64 23.24 -4.98
C ILE A 185 -10.08 22.87 -6.34
N GLU A 186 -9.64 23.88 -7.10
CA GLU A 186 -9.17 23.71 -8.48
C GLU A 186 -10.23 22.98 -9.35
N ALA A 187 -11.51 23.35 -9.19
CA ALA A 187 -12.67 22.77 -9.87
C ALA A 187 -12.94 21.28 -9.59
N LEU A 188 -12.37 20.71 -8.52
CA LEU A 188 -12.68 19.35 -8.06
C LEU A 188 -13.26 19.38 -6.64
N PRO A 189 -14.43 18.75 -6.40
CA PRO A 189 -15.00 18.58 -5.07
C PRO A 189 -14.03 17.86 -4.13
N LEU A 190 -13.98 18.28 -2.86
CA LEU A 190 -13.10 17.70 -1.85
C LEU A 190 -13.25 16.18 -1.75
N TRP A 191 -14.48 15.65 -1.75
CA TRP A 191 -14.67 14.20 -1.69
C TRP A 191 -13.97 13.47 -2.85
N GLN A 192 -13.98 14.05 -4.07
CA GLN A 192 -13.31 13.44 -5.22
C GLN A 192 -11.81 13.45 -5.05
N ARG A 193 -11.25 14.58 -4.57
CA ARG A 193 -9.82 14.72 -4.28
C ARG A 193 -9.37 13.69 -3.25
N GLN A 194 -10.07 13.59 -2.12
CA GLN A 194 -9.71 12.65 -1.05
C GLN A 194 -9.86 11.19 -1.48
N ILE A 195 -10.94 10.83 -2.20
CA ILE A 195 -11.09 9.46 -2.71
C ILE A 195 -9.98 9.11 -3.70
N ALA A 196 -9.60 10.03 -4.58
CA ALA A 196 -8.50 9.80 -5.52
C ALA A 196 -7.17 9.56 -4.79
N LEU A 197 -6.91 10.23 -3.67
CA LEU A 197 -5.77 9.94 -2.81
C LEU A 197 -5.86 8.53 -2.22
N LEU A 198 -6.98 8.18 -1.58
CA LEU A 198 -7.18 6.87 -0.95
C LEU A 198 -7.07 5.72 -1.95
N GLN A 199 -7.65 5.85 -3.14
CA GLN A 199 -7.55 4.84 -4.20
C GLN A 199 -6.11 4.59 -4.65
N ARG A 200 -5.25 5.61 -4.60
CA ARG A 200 -3.82 5.48 -4.91
C ARG A 200 -3.02 4.84 -3.78
N MET A 201 -3.55 4.77 -2.56
CA MET A 201 -2.92 4.05 -1.44
C MET A 201 -3.00 2.52 -1.60
N GLY A 202 -3.98 2.06 -2.36
CA GLY A 202 -4.26 0.64 -2.58
C GLY A 202 -5.28 0.08 -1.59
N GLY A 203 -5.89 -1.06 -1.95
CA GLY A 203 -6.94 -1.70 -1.16
C GLY A 203 -8.36 -1.22 -1.50
N PRO A 204 -9.40 -1.84 -0.90
CA PRO A 204 -10.76 -1.36 -1.02
C PRO A 204 -10.91 0.02 -0.35
N VAL A 205 -11.82 0.83 -0.89
CA VAL A 205 -12.14 2.17 -0.37
C VAL A 205 -13.63 2.28 -0.08
N CYS A 206 -14.00 2.79 1.09
CA CYS A 206 -15.37 3.19 1.41
C CYS A 206 -15.47 4.67 1.79
N VAL A 207 -16.71 5.15 1.84
CA VAL A 207 -17.08 6.41 2.47
C VAL A 207 -17.96 6.10 3.67
N THR A 208 -17.55 6.59 4.84
CA THR A 208 -18.32 6.45 6.08
C THR A 208 -19.01 7.76 6.45
N SER A 209 -20.29 7.66 6.79
CA SER A 209 -21.12 8.77 7.24
C SER A 209 -22.46 8.27 7.79
N PRO A 210 -23.14 9.03 8.67
CA PRO A 210 -24.42 8.61 9.27
C PRO A 210 -25.53 8.30 8.25
N VAL A 211 -25.56 9.05 7.15
CA VAL A 211 -26.54 8.91 6.07
C VAL A 211 -25.78 8.90 4.75
N ARG A 212 -26.19 8.03 3.82
CA ARG A 212 -25.59 7.93 2.49
C ARG A 212 -25.62 9.29 1.81
N PRO A 213 -24.46 9.86 1.43
CA PRO A 213 -24.46 11.14 0.74
C PRO A 213 -25.02 11.02 -0.67
N ASP A 214 -25.81 12.00 -1.11
CA ASP A 214 -26.38 12.02 -2.46
C ASP A 214 -25.31 12.09 -3.55
N TRP A 215 -24.19 12.76 -3.25
CA TRP A 215 -23.05 12.90 -4.17
C TRP A 215 -22.22 11.62 -4.32
N LEU A 216 -22.42 10.61 -3.47
CA LEU A 216 -21.62 9.40 -3.49
C LEU A 216 -22.00 8.51 -4.69
N PRO A 217 -21.08 8.21 -5.61
CA PRO A 217 -21.37 7.34 -6.75
C PRO A 217 -21.66 5.90 -6.29
N ALA A 218 -22.56 5.19 -6.98
CA ALA A 218 -22.93 3.81 -6.65
C ALA A 218 -21.76 2.80 -6.66
N ARG A 219 -20.67 3.11 -7.38
CA ARG A 219 -19.45 2.27 -7.44
C ARG A 219 -18.59 2.34 -6.17
N ILE A 220 -18.84 3.31 -5.30
CA ILE A 220 -18.08 3.49 -4.06
C ILE A 220 -18.98 3.04 -2.93
N GLU A 221 -18.44 2.16 -2.09
CA GLU A 221 -19.19 1.59 -0.99
C GLU A 221 -19.44 2.66 0.08
N TRP A 222 -20.68 2.71 0.54
CA TRP A 222 -21.08 3.52 1.69
C TRP A 222 -21.18 2.63 2.92
N VAL A 223 -20.62 3.10 4.02
CA VAL A 223 -20.71 2.48 5.34
C VAL A 223 -21.44 3.46 6.26
N ALA A 224 -22.52 3.00 6.88
CA ALA A 224 -23.20 3.78 7.90
C ALA A 224 -22.39 3.80 9.20
N ASP A 225 -22.46 4.89 9.96
CA ASP A 225 -21.84 4.95 11.30
C ASP A 225 -22.33 3.80 12.19
N SER A 226 -21.42 3.25 13.00
CA SER A 226 -21.72 2.10 13.84
C SER A 226 -22.73 2.50 14.91
N PRO A 227 -23.85 1.76 15.09
CA PRO A 227 -24.86 2.08 16.10
C PRO A 227 -24.33 1.89 17.54
N HIS A 228 -23.15 1.26 17.69
CA HIS A 228 -22.50 1.00 18.97
C HIS A 228 -21.66 2.18 19.47
N ALA A 229 -21.60 3.29 18.73
CA ALA A 229 -20.84 4.47 19.10
C ALA A 229 -21.61 5.75 18.75
N LEU A 230 -21.33 6.84 19.47
CA LEU A 230 -22.01 8.12 19.30
C LEU A 230 -21.05 9.18 18.76
N GLY A 231 -21.50 9.91 17.74
CA GLY A 231 -20.70 10.98 17.14
C GLY A 231 -19.57 10.44 16.26
N PRO A 232 -18.45 11.18 16.11
CA PRO A 232 -17.40 10.83 15.16
C PRO A 232 -16.74 9.46 15.38
N SER A 233 -16.83 8.90 16.60
CA SER A 233 -16.37 7.54 16.88
C SER A 233 -17.20 6.44 16.20
N GLY A 234 -18.46 6.72 15.85
CA GLY A 234 -19.33 5.86 15.05
C GLY A 234 -18.74 5.53 13.69
N GLY A 235 -18.28 6.56 12.98
CA GLY A 235 -17.62 6.40 11.69
C GLY A 235 -16.27 5.67 11.77
N LEU A 236 -15.46 5.93 12.81
CA LEU A 236 -14.20 5.21 13.04
C LEU A 236 -14.46 3.71 13.28
N LEU A 237 -15.37 3.39 14.20
CA LEU A 237 -15.70 1.99 14.53
C LEU A 237 -16.24 1.26 13.31
N ALA A 238 -17.20 1.85 12.58
CA ALA A 238 -17.76 1.22 11.39
C ALA A 238 -16.72 0.96 10.30
N SER A 239 -15.77 1.88 10.13
CA SER A 239 -14.69 1.72 9.16
C SER A 239 -13.73 0.60 9.54
N LEU A 240 -13.44 0.43 10.84
CA LEU A 240 -12.62 -0.68 11.34
C LEU A 240 -13.33 -2.03 11.16
N GLU A 241 -14.61 -2.11 11.52
CA GLU A 241 -15.46 -3.30 11.30
C GLU A 241 -15.49 -3.68 9.81
N TRP A 242 -15.77 -2.70 8.94
CA TRP A 242 -15.80 -2.86 7.48
C TRP A 242 -14.45 -3.35 6.90
N ALA A 243 -13.34 -2.86 7.45
CA ALA A 243 -12.00 -3.29 7.06
C ALA A 243 -11.73 -4.75 7.48
N GLN A 244 -12.10 -5.13 8.71
CA GLN A 244 -11.98 -6.51 9.20
C GLN A 244 -12.78 -7.50 8.35
N GLU A 245 -14.01 -7.16 7.98
CA GLU A 245 -14.87 -7.98 7.11
C GLU A 245 -14.24 -8.27 5.74
N ARG A 246 -13.35 -7.39 5.27
CA ARG A 246 -12.60 -7.51 4.01
C ARG A 246 -11.25 -8.20 4.16
N GLY A 247 -10.93 -8.70 5.35
CA GLY A 247 -9.62 -9.29 5.63
C GLY A 247 -8.49 -8.26 5.59
N ALA A 248 -8.80 -6.97 5.75
CA ALA A 248 -7.77 -5.95 5.91
C ALA A 248 -7.16 -6.07 7.30
N ALA A 249 -5.84 -5.98 7.37
CA ALA A 249 -5.10 -5.91 8.63
C ALA A 249 -4.89 -4.46 9.07
N ARG A 250 -4.97 -3.49 8.16
CA ARG A 250 -4.87 -2.06 8.46
C ARG A 250 -5.98 -1.25 7.81
N LEU A 251 -6.36 -0.17 8.48
CA LEU A 251 -7.28 0.84 7.98
C LEU A 251 -6.57 2.20 7.95
N LEU A 252 -6.51 2.82 6.77
CA LEU A 252 -6.18 4.24 6.63
C LEU A 252 -7.48 5.06 6.69
N ILE A 253 -7.57 5.96 7.67
CA ILE A 253 -8.64 6.94 7.77
C ILE A 253 -8.16 8.27 7.17
N LEU A 254 -9.04 8.91 6.39
CA LEU A 254 -8.88 10.29 5.96
C LEU A 254 -10.19 11.06 6.09
N ALA A 255 -10.20 12.22 6.74
CA ALA A 255 -11.33 13.13 6.76
C ALA A 255 -11.47 13.93 5.45
N VAL A 256 -12.71 14.27 5.14
CA VAL A 256 -13.05 15.05 3.94
C VAL A 256 -12.60 16.51 4.02
N ASP A 257 -12.47 17.07 5.23
CA ASP A 257 -12.14 18.47 5.46
C ASP A 257 -10.65 18.75 5.65
N LEU A 258 -9.79 17.86 5.16
CA LEU A 258 -8.34 17.99 5.08
C LEU A 258 -7.87 18.30 3.64
N PRO A 259 -8.11 19.53 3.12
CA PRO A 259 -7.95 19.87 1.71
C PRO A 259 -6.50 19.82 1.20
N ARG A 260 -5.54 19.96 2.13
CA ARG A 260 -4.10 20.02 1.85
C ARG A 260 -3.40 18.67 2.01
N MET A 261 -4.16 17.60 2.27
CA MET A 261 -3.61 16.25 2.36
C MET A 261 -3.00 15.83 1.02
N THR A 262 -1.85 15.16 1.08
CA THR A 262 -1.13 14.69 -0.11
C THR A 262 -0.87 13.20 -0.05
N LEU A 263 -0.59 12.61 -1.21
CA LEU A 263 -0.22 11.21 -1.29
C LEU A 263 1.06 10.92 -0.50
N ASP A 264 2.03 11.83 -0.53
CA ASP A 264 3.32 11.64 0.12
C ASP A 264 3.19 11.56 1.64
N VAL A 265 2.32 12.41 2.23
CA VAL A 265 2.00 12.36 3.66
C VAL A 265 1.34 11.04 4.03
N LEU A 266 0.29 10.63 3.30
CA LEU A 266 -0.39 9.34 3.57
C LEU A 266 0.57 8.14 3.41
N ALA A 267 1.47 8.20 2.43
CA ALA A 267 2.49 7.18 2.22
C ALA A 267 3.53 7.14 3.34
N GLU A 268 3.89 8.31 3.89
CA GLU A 268 4.76 8.42 5.06
C GLU A 268 4.13 7.75 6.29
N LEU A 269 2.84 8.00 6.54
CA LEU A 269 2.12 7.36 7.66
C LEU A 269 2.16 5.84 7.55
N LEU A 270 1.79 5.31 6.38
CA LEU A 270 1.84 3.87 6.20
C LEU A 270 3.27 3.33 6.41
N ARG A 271 4.30 4.02 5.89
CA ARG A 271 5.70 3.56 6.00
C ARG A 271 6.19 3.52 7.44
N ALA A 272 5.61 4.36 8.30
CA ALA A 272 5.90 4.38 9.73
C ALA A 272 5.18 3.26 10.51
N CYS A 273 4.21 2.57 9.92
CA CYS A 273 3.54 1.43 10.55
C CYS A 273 4.49 0.23 10.71
N VAL A 274 4.20 -0.59 11.72
CA VAL A 274 4.81 -1.91 11.90
C VAL A 274 3.68 -2.95 11.99
N PRO A 275 3.96 -4.26 11.81
CA PRO A 275 2.93 -5.28 11.91
C PRO A 275 2.12 -5.19 13.21
N GLY A 276 0.79 -5.23 13.11
CA GLY A 276 -0.13 -5.12 14.25
C GLY A 276 -0.18 -3.76 14.97
N ARG A 277 0.54 -2.72 14.48
CA ARG A 277 0.52 -1.39 15.10
C ARG A 277 0.50 -0.27 14.06
N GLY A 278 -0.56 0.53 14.14
CA GLY A 278 -0.78 1.71 13.31
C GLY A 278 0.02 2.92 13.77
N VAL A 279 -0.23 4.07 13.12
CA VAL A 279 0.35 5.36 13.50
C VAL A 279 -0.71 6.44 13.49
N ILE A 280 -0.60 7.38 14.43
CA ILE A 280 -1.46 8.55 14.51
C ILE A 280 -0.55 9.78 14.55
N PRO A 281 -0.68 10.73 13.61
CA PRO A 281 0.08 11.96 13.67
C PRO A 281 -0.23 12.74 14.94
N GLN A 282 0.76 13.44 15.47
CA GLN A 282 0.62 14.23 16.68
C GLN A 282 1.23 15.63 16.48
N SER A 283 0.44 16.64 16.80
CA SER A 283 0.78 18.07 16.72
C SER A 283 0.65 18.68 18.12
N GLY A 284 1.78 18.89 18.80
CA GLY A 284 1.76 19.31 20.20
C GLY A 284 1.11 18.24 21.09
N PRO A 285 0.11 18.58 21.93
CA PRO A 285 -0.58 17.61 22.77
C PRO A 285 -1.64 16.79 22.01
N ASP A 286 -2.09 17.28 20.85
CA ASP A 286 -3.26 16.75 20.14
C ASP A 286 -2.87 15.73 19.07
N PHE A 287 -3.71 14.72 18.90
CA PHE A 287 -3.59 13.71 17.85
C PHE A 287 -4.37 14.12 16.60
N GLU A 288 -4.04 13.56 15.44
CA GLU A 288 -4.80 13.69 14.20
C GLU A 288 -5.50 12.36 13.85
N PRO A 289 -6.56 11.97 14.59
CA PRO A 289 -7.19 10.65 14.45
C PRO A 289 -7.88 10.45 13.11
N LEU A 290 -8.17 11.55 12.40
CA LEU A 290 -8.86 11.53 11.11
C LEU A 290 -7.91 11.60 9.91
N ALA A 291 -6.61 11.45 10.15
CA ALA A 291 -5.58 11.26 9.13
C ALA A 291 -4.54 10.29 9.67
N ALA A 292 -4.95 9.05 9.91
CA ALA A 292 -4.19 8.08 10.67
C ALA A 292 -4.37 6.65 10.13
N VAL A 293 -3.44 5.78 10.51
CA VAL A 293 -3.48 4.36 10.17
C VAL A 293 -3.72 3.58 11.45
N TYR A 294 -4.72 2.70 11.44
CA TYR A 294 -5.09 1.84 12.56
C TYR A 294 -4.92 0.37 12.18
N PRO A 295 -4.53 -0.52 13.10
CA PRO A 295 -4.71 -1.94 12.88
C PRO A 295 -6.21 -2.25 12.91
N ALA A 296 -6.68 -3.16 12.06
CA ALA A 296 -8.11 -3.40 11.90
C ALA A 296 -8.77 -4.00 13.17
N ASP A 297 -7.99 -4.74 13.97
CA ASP A 297 -8.40 -5.28 15.27
C ASP A 297 -8.60 -4.21 16.36
N ALA A 298 -8.19 -2.96 16.13
CA ALA A 298 -8.54 -1.83 16.99
C ALA A 298 -10.06 -1.65 17.14
N ALA A 299 -10.88 -2.24 16.25
CA ALA A 299 -12.33 -2.26 16.35
C ALA A 299 -12.81 -2.71 17.75
N GLU A 300 -12.17 -3.71 18.36
CA GLU A 300 -12.57 -4.26 19.66
C GLU A 300 -12.40 -3.23 20.79
N VAL A 301 -11.25 -2.54 20.81
CA VAL A 301 -10.95 -1.50 21.79
C VAL A 301 -11.84 -0.29 21.57
N VAL A 302 -11.98 0.17 20.31
CA VAL A 302 -12.85 1.30 19.97
C VAL A 302 -14.30 1.01 20.36
N ARG A 303 -14.82 -0.19 20.08
CA ARG A 303 -16.16 -0.62 20.50
C ARG A 303 -16.30 -0.57 22.02
N SER A 304 -15.33 -1.13 22.75
CA SER A 304 -15.37 -1.17 24.21
C SER A 304 -15.39 0.23 24.83
N LEU A 305 -14.56 1.14 24.31
CA LEU A 305 -14.53 2.54 24.74
C LEU A 305 -15.83 3.27 24.41
N ALA A 306 -16.39 3.04 23.23
CA ALA A 306 -17.65 3.65 22.82
C ALA A 306 -18.84 3.20 23.69
N VAL A 307 -18.93 1.91 23.99
CA VAL A 307 -19.94 1.34 24.91
C VAL A 307 -19.78 1.91 26.32
N ALA A 308 -18.54 2.16 26.76
CA ALA A 308 -18.24 2.84 28.03
C ALA A 308 -18.57 4.35 28.01
N GLY A 309 -19.07 4.89 26.90
CA GLY A 309 -19.53 6.27 26.77
C GLY A 309 -18.48 7.25 26.23
N GLU A 310 -17.31 6.79 25.79
CA GLU A 310 -16.33 7.65 25.13
C GLU A 310 -16.81 8.07 23.73
N ARG A 311 -16.71 9.36 23.42
CA ARG A 311 -17.23 9.97 22.18
C ARG A 311 -16.20 10.82 21.45
N LYS A 312 -15.08 11.16 22.11
CA LYS A 312 -14.05 12.04 21.58
C LYS A 312 -12.97 11.22 20.90
N LEU A 313 -12.74 11.46 19.62
CA LEU A 313 -11.67 10.81 18.87
C LEU A 313 -10.28 11.05 19.46
N GLN A 314 -10.03 12.23 20.07
CA GLN A 314 -8.78 12.52 20.77
C GLN A 314 -8.52 11.53 21.91
N HIS A 315 -9.54 11.25 22.73
CA HIS A 315 -9.41 10.28 23.82
C HIS A 315 -9.27 8.86 23.27
N MET A 316 -9.98 8.51 22.20
CA MET A 316 -9.81 7.20 21.56
C MET A 316 -8.39 7.01 21.03
N ALA A 317 -7.82 8.02 20.36
CA ALA A 317 -6.44 8.01 19.91
C ALA A 317 -5.47 7.82 21.09
N ALA A 318 -5.64 8.59 22.16
CA ALA A 318 -4.83 8.45 23.37
C ALA A 318 -4.89 7.02 23.95
N ARG A 319 -6.08 6.44 24.07
CA ARG A 319 -6.26 5.06 24.54
C ARG A 319 -5.62 4.04 23.62
N LEU A 320 -5.77 4.17 22.29
CA LEU A 320 -5.12 3.27 21.34
C LEU A 320 -3.59 3.34 21.41
N VAL A 321 -3.05 4.53 21.69
CA VAL A 321 -1.62 4.70 21.97
C VAL A 321 -1.21 4.03 23.28
N GLU A 322 -1.98 4.22 24.36
CA GLU A 322 -1.75 3.57 25.66
C GLU A 322 -1.78 2.03 25.54
N HIS A 323 -2.68 1.50 24.71
CA HIS A 323 -2.78 0.06 24.42
C HIS A 323 -1.72 -0.45 23.43
N GLY A 324 -0.85 0.43 22.90
CA GLY A 324 0.20 0.07 21.94
C GLY A 324 -0.32 -0.30 20.55
N MET A 325 -1.59 -0.04 20.24
CA MET A 325 -2.20 -0.28 18.93
C MET A 325 -1.87 0.82 17.91
N ALA A 326 -1.50 2.01 18.39
CA ALA A 326 -1.01 3.10 17.57
C ALA A 326 0.25 3.73 18.18
N ALA A 327 1.16 4.20 17.33
CA ALA A 327 2.29 5.02 17.75
C ALA A 327 2.08 6.49 17.35
N PRO A 328 2.36 7.47 18.25
CA PRO A 328 2.43 8.87 17.87
C PRO A 328 3.58 9.10 16.89
N VAL A 329 3.32 9.85 15.82
CA VAL A 329 4.36 10.27 14.86
C VAL A 329 4.31 11.76 14.61
N ARG A 330 5.48 12.38 14.39
CA ARG A 330 5.56 13.74 13.87
C ARG A 330 5.73 13.66 12.36
N VAL A 331 4.96 14.46 11.64
CA VAL A 331 5.01 14.55 10.18
C VAL A 331 5.47 15.96 9.81
N ASP A 332 6.48 16.06 8.95
CA ASP A 332 7.03 17.34 8.50
C ASP A 332 6.18 17.98 7.38
N ALA A 333 4.88 18.12 7.66
CA ALA A 333 3.87 18.71 6.77
C ALA A 333 2.66 19.22 7.58
N PRO A 334 2.84 20.14 8.54
CA PRO A 334 1.77 20.55 9.47
C PRO A 334 0.55 21.14 8.75
N THR A 335 0.76 21.77 7.59
CA THR A 335 -0.33 22.32 6.77
C THR A 335 -1.25 21.25 6.17
N ALA A 336 -0.81 19.99 6.07
CA ALA A 336 -1.61 18.88 5.55
C ALA A 336 -2.76 18.50 6.50
N PHE A 337 -2.60 18.77 7.80
CA PHE A 337 -3.58 18.47 8.86
C PHE A 337 -4.50 19.65 9.18
N HIS A 338 -4.40 20.75 8.42
CA HIS A 338 -5.24 21.92 8.63
C HIS A 338 -6.68 21.66 8.18
N ASN A 339 -7.59 21.51 9.15
CA ASN A 339 -9.01 21.33 8.89
C ASN A 339 -9.64 22.59 8.30
N MET A 340 -10.45 22.44 7.27
CA MET A 340 -11.23 23.52 6.67
C MET A 340 -12.54 23.70 7.45
N ASN A 341 -12.61 24.72 8.30
CA ASN A 341 -13.77 24.99 9.15
C ASN A 341 -14.51 26.27 8.77
N THR A 342 -13.87 27.21 8.10
CA THR A 342 -14.46 28.45 7.61
C THR A 342 -14.15 28.70 6.12
N PRO A 343 -14.87 29.60 5.44
CA PRO A 343 -14.57 29.96 4.05
C PRO A 343 -13.16 30.55 3.86
N GLU A 344 -12.59 31.18 4.88
CA GLU A 344 -11.21 31.71 4.83
C GLU A 344 -10.14 30.61 4.82
N ASP A 345 -10.50 29.37 5.15
CA ASP A 345 -9.58 28.22 5.15
C ASP A 345 -9.37 27.61 3.74
N LEU A 346 -10.08 28.13 2.72
CA LEU A 346 -9.94 27.71 1.33
C LEU A 346 -8.52 28.08 0.81
N PRO A 347 -7.79 27.15 0.19
CA PRO A 347 -6.44 27.40 -0.32
C PRO A 347 -6.40 28.32 -1.56
#